data_AF-A0A7W0XX48-F1
#
_entry.id   AF-A0A7W0XX48-F1
#
_cell.length_a   1.000
_cell.length_b   1.000
_cell.length_c   1.000
_cell.angle_alpha   90.00
_cell.angle_beta   90.00
_cell.angle_gamma   90.00
#
_symmetry.space_group_name_H-M   'P 1'
#
loop_
_entity.id
_entity.type
_entity.pdbx_description
1 polymer ?
#
loop_
_entity_poly.entity_id
_entity_poly.type
_entity_poly.pdbx_seq_one_letter_code
_entity_poly.pdbx_strand_id
1 'polypeptide(L)'
;MADAPDMQDLLADSPTNWGKWGEGDEVGALNYLTAEEVLRGVAHIKSGTVFTLQRLIGDPKGDPVWPGRTPAERTMILDESSWDGADGPQFPGGLHYADDKISAFLQGSTQYDALGHVWFGGKIWNGYDARTTIGGLDKASVEPIAQRGVVGRGV
;
A
#
# COMPACT_ATOMS: atom_id res chain seq x y z
N MET A 1 -25.51 16.76 7.09
CA MET A 1 -24.11 16.69 7.55
C MET A 1 -24.16 16.49 9.04
N ALA A 2 -23.45 15.51 9.57
CA ALA A 2 -23.37 15.34 11.03
C ALA A 2 -22.60 16.54 11.62
N ASP A 3 -23.01 17.02 12.80
CA ASP A 3 -22.39 18.12 13.56
C ASP A 3 -21.02 17.72 14.14
N ALA A 4 -20.12 17.22 13.28
CA ALA A 4 -18.76 16.88 13.68
C ALA A 4 -17.89 18.15 13.73
N PRO A 5 -17.08 18.34 14.78
CA PRO A 5 -16.13 19.45 14.85
C PRO A 5 -15.04 19.30 13.78
N ASP A 6 -14.41 20.42 13.41
CA ASP A 6 -13.23 20.39 12.54
C ASP A 6 -12.11 19.59 13.21
N MET A 7 -11.40 18.76 12.44
CA MET A 7 -10.34 17.91 12.97
C MET A 7 -9.18 18.73 13.55
N GLN A 8 -8.91 19.91 13.01
CA GLN A 8 -7.88 20.81 13.51
C GLN A 8 -8.24 21.34 14.90
N ASP A 9 -9.50 21.73 15.10
CA ASP A 9 -10.00 22.19 16.40
C ASP A 9 -10.03 21.03 17.41
N LEU A 10 -10.54 19.86 16.98
CA LEU A 10 -10.65 18.68 17.83
C LEU A 10 -9.28 18.18 18.34
N LEU A 11 -8.24 18.30 17.50
CA LEU A 11 -6.91 17.77 17.79
C LEU A 11 -5.87 18.84 18.14
N ALA A 12 -6.29 20.09 18.36
CA ALA A 12 -5.38 21.24 18.56
C ALA A 12 -4.31 21.00 19.64
N ASP A 13 -4.69 20.37 20.75
CA ASP A 13 -3.80 20.08 21.89
C ASP A 13 -3.22 18.65 21.87
N SER A 14 -3.46 17.89 20.79
CA SER A 14 -2.95 16.52 20.69
C SER A 14 -1.44 16.50 20.45
N PRO A 15 -0.70 15.55 21.05
CA PRO A 15 0.73 15.42 20.81
C PRO A 15 1.00 15.00 19.36
N THR A 16 2.11 15.48 18.80
CA THR A 16 2.60 15.05 17.50
C THR A 16 3.97 14.40 17.63
N ASN A 17 4.33 13.57 16.65
CA ASN A 17 5.69 13.06 16.48
C ASN A 17 6.46 13.82 15.38
N TRP A 18 5.98 14.99 14.95
CA TRP A 18 6.67 15.77 13.93
C TRP A 18 8.04 16.22 14.44
N GLY A 19 9.05 16.15 13.57
CA GLY A 19 10.45 16.42 13.89
C GLY A 19 11.15 15.36 14.73
N LYS A 20 10.43 14.35 15.26
CA LYS A 20 11.01 13.32 16.14
C LYS A 20 12.19 12.56 15.52
N TRP A 21 12.13 12.32 14.22
CA TRP A 21 13.15 11.61 13.45
C TRP A 21 13.84 12.51 12.42
N GLY A 22 13.75 13.83 12.61
CA GLY A 22 14.27 14.83 11.70
C GLY A 22 13.21 15.44 10.78
N GLU A 23 13.51 16.64 10.27
CA GLU A 23 12.61 17.43 9.42
C GLU A 23 12.34 16.77 8.05
N GLY A 24 13.26 15.91 7.61
CA GLY A 24 13.16 15.16 6.35
C GLY A 24 12.53 13.76 6.50
N ASP A 25 11.99 13.41 7.67
CA ASP A 25 11.41 12.08 7.86
C ASP A 25 10.12 11.89 7.04
N GLU A 26 10.00 10.72 6.41
CA GLU A 26 8.86 10.36 5.57
C GLU A 26 8.23 9.00 5.96
N VAL A 27 8.77 8.33 6.99
CA VAL A 27 8.33 6.97 7.38
C VAL A 27 7.74 6.90 8.80
N GLY A 28 7.86 7.96 9.60
CA GLY A 28 7.17 8.10 10.87
C GLY A 28 7.46 6.98 11.85
N ALA A 29 6.42 6.38 12.43
CA ALA A 29 6.57 5.34 13.45
C ALA A 29 7.30 4.07 12.94
N LEU A 30 7.44 3.88 11.62
CA LEU A 30 8.30 2.82 11.08
C LEU A 30 9.76 2.97 11.53
N ASN A 31 10.16 4.18 11.94
CA ASN A 31 11.46 4.43 12.56
C ASN A 31 11.75 3.56 13.79
N TYR A 32 10.73 3.09 14.50
CA TYR A 32 10.90 2.19 15.63
C TYR A 32 11.23 0.76 15.24
N LEU A 33 10.98 0.34 13.99
CA LEU A 33 11.40 -0.97 13.51
C LEU A 33 12.87 -0.91 13.11
N THR A 34 13.75 -1.15 14.10
CA THR A 34 15.19 -1.25 13.89
C THR A 34 15.61 -2.71 13.67
N ALA A 35 16.91 -2.93 13.46
CA ALA A 35 17.46 -4.28 13.38
C ALA A 35 17.18 -5.11 14.66
N GLU A 36 17.10 -4.46 15.84
CA GLU A 36 16.76 -5.15 17.08
C GLU A 36 15.32 -5.71 17.02
N GLU A 37 14.35 -4.90 16.58
CA GLU A 37 12.96 -5.32 16.41
C GLU A 37 12.81 -6.49 15.41
N VAL A 38 13.60 -6.46 14.33
CA VAL A 38 13.67 -7.57 13.37
C VAL A 38 14.11 -8.85 14.07
N LEU A 39 15.23 -8.80 14.81
CA LEU A 39 15.76 -9.97 15.54
C LEU A 39 14.81 -10.45 16.65
N ARG A 40 14.10 -9.53 17.33
CA ARG A 40 13.03 -9.90 18.27
C ARG A 40 11.90 -10.65 17.57
N GLY A 41 11.52 -10.23 16.35
CA GLY A 41 10.56 -10.96 15.51
C GLY A 41 11.04 -12.36 15.17
N VAL A 42 12.29 -12.50 14.72
CA VAL A 42 12.92 -13.80 14.39
C VAL A 42 12.87 -14.78 15.58
N ALA A 43 13.06 -14.29 16.80
CA ALA A 43 13.04 -15.13 18.00
C ALA A 43 11.68 -15.84 18.24
N HIS A 44 10.59 -15.38 17.61
CA HIS A 44 9.26 -16.02 17.69
C HIS A 44 9.06 -17.18 16.71
N ILE A 45 9.92 -17.35 15.71
CA ILE A 45 9.80 -18.43 14.73
C ILE A 45 10.18 -19.77 15.40
N LYS A 46 9.25 -20.72 15.47
CA LYS A 46 9.46 -22.06 16.08
C LYS A 46 9.14 -23.23 15.16
N SER A 47 8.07 -23.15 14.38
CA SER A 47 7.58 -24.26 13.53
C SER A 47 7.74 -24.03 12.03
N GLY A 48 8.06 -22.80 11.60
CA GLY A 48 8.07 -22.42 10.19
C GLY A 48 6.69 -22.38 9.54
N THR A 49 5.61 -22.48 10.31
CA THR A 49 4.24 -22.34 9.80
C THR A 49 4.01 -20.93 9.27
N VAL A 50 3.46 -20.83 8.07
CA VAL A 50 3.19 -19.55 7.39
C VAL A 50 1.69 -19.35 7.26
N PHE A 51 1.23 -18.15 7.58
CA PHE A 51 -0.15 -17.72 7.39
C PHE A 51 -0.18 -16.53 6.45
N THR A 52 -1.02 -16.61 5.43
CA THR A 52 -1.23 -15.49 4.51
C THR A 52 -2.18 -14.48 5.16
N LEU A 53 -1.76 -13.21 5.24
CA LEU A 53 -2.59 -12.13 5.78
C LEU A 53 -3.30 -11.33 4.68
N GLN A 54 -3.10 -11.73 3.41
CA GLN A 54 -3.66 -11.05 2.26
C GLN A 54 -5.00 -11.64 1.83
N ARG A 55 -5.87 -10.76 1.33
CA ARG A 55 -7.13 -11.10 0.68
C ARG A 55 -6.88 -11.40 -0.80
N LEU A 56 -7.62 -12.36 -1.37
CA LEU A 56 -7.66 -12.53 -2.83
C LEU A 56 -8.14 -11.23 -3.48
N ILE A 57 -7.36 -10.70 -4.41
CA ILE A 57 -7.66 -9.48 -5.18
C ILE A 57 -8.54 -9.85 -6.38
N GLY A 58 -9.61 -9.09 -6.63
CA GLY A 58 -10.55 -9.39 -7.70
C GLY A 58 -11.32 -10.68 -7.40
N ASP A 59 -11.78 -10.87 -6.16
CA ASP A 59 -12.53 -12.06 -5.80
C ASP A 59 -13.83 -12.16 -6.61
N PRO A 60 -14.12 -13.28 -7.29
CA PRO A 60 -15.38 -13.49 -8.00
C PRO A 60 -16.63 -13.34 -7.13
N LYS A 61 -16.50 -13.47 -5.80
CA LYS A 61 -17.57 -13.26 -4.81
C LYS A 61 -17.72 -11.79 -4.39
N GLY A 62 -16.85 -10.91 -4.88
CA GLY A 62 -16.80 -9.49 -4.60
C GLY A 62 -15.68 -9.08 -3.65
N ASP A 63 -15.06 -7.94 -3.95
CA ASP A 63 -14.05 -7.31 -3.09
C ASP A 63 -14.70 -6.38 -2.04
N PRO A 64 -14.26 -6.42 -0.77
CA PRO A 64 -14.76 -5.54 0.28
C PRO A 64 -14.10 -4.15 0.19
N VAL A 65 -14.52 -3.34 -0.79
CA VAL A 65 -13.98 -1.99 -1.01
C VAL A 65 -14.85 -0.89 -0.39
N TRP A 66 -14.23 0.22 0.02
CA TRP A 66 -14.93 1.39 0.58
C TRP A 66 -15.95 1.95 -0.43
N PRO A 67 -17.17 2.35 -0.01
CA PRO A 67 -18.17 2.93 -0.91
C PRO A 67 -17.61 4.07 -1.76
N GLY A 68 -17.75 3.93 -3.09
CA GLY A 68 -17.21 4.87 -4.08
C GLY A 68 -15.93 4.41 -4.76
N ARG A 69 -15.26 3.36 -4.26
CA ARG A 69 -14.21 2.63 -4.98
C ARG A 69 -14.81 1.46 -5.76
N THR A 70 -14.16 1.04 -6.84
CA THR A 70 -14.52 -0.17 -7.59
C THR A 70 -13.66 -1.35 -7.17
N PRO A 71 -14.18 -2.59 -7.24
CA PRO A 71 -13.37 -3.80 -7.15
C PRO A 71 -12.21 -3.81 -8.15
N ALA A 72 -11.20 -4.64 -7.90
CA ALA A 72 -10.12 -4.82 -8.85
C ALA A 72 -10.59 -5.56 -10.10
N GLU A 73 -10.14 -5.11 -11.27
CA GLU A 73 -10.43 -5.76 -12.55
C GLU A 73 -9.13 -6.38 -13.11
N ARG A 74 -9.13 -7.70 -13.24
CA ARG A 74 -8.07 -8.45 -13.94
C ARG A 74 -8.48 -8.67 -15.40
N THR A 75 -7.60 -8.31 -16.33
CA THR A 75 -7.80 -8.53 -17.77
C THR A 75 -6.70 -9.45 -18.29
N MET A 76 -7.08 -10.61 -18.83
CA MET A 76 -6.15 -11.45 -19.60
C MET A 76 -5.78 -10.74 -20.91
N ILE A 77 -4.48 -10.65 -21.20
CA ILE A 77 -3.95 -10.05 -22.41
C ILE A 77 -3.60 -11.12 -23.44
N LEU A 78 -2.86 -12.15 -23.00
CA LEU A 78 -2.61 -13.38 -23.76
C LEU A 78 -2.78 -14.60 -22.85
N ASP A 79 -3.17 -15.70 -23.44
CA ASP A 79 -3.09 -17.04 -22.87
C ASP A 79 -2.90 -18.06 -24.01
N GLU A 80 -2.81 -19.35 -23.68
CA GLU A 80 -2.57 -20.42 -24.67
C GLU A 80 -3.55 -20.41 -25.85
N SER A 81 -4.81 -20.00 -25.63
CA SER A 81 -5.81 -19.96 -26.72
C SER A 81 -5.46 -18.94 -27.81
N SER A 82 -4.54 -18.02 -27.52
CA SER A 82 -4.02 -17.07 -28.51
C SER A 82 -3.22 -17.75 -29.63
N TRP A 83 -2.82 -19.02 -29.46
CA TRP A 83 -2.08 -19.82 -30.44
C TRP A 83 -2.93 -20.89 -31.14
N ASP A 84 -4.20 -21.03 -30.78
CA ASP A 84 -5.11 -21.98 -31.44
C ASP A 84 -5.33 -21.63 -32.93
N GLY A 85 -5.15 -20.35 -33.28
CA GLY A 85 -5.27 -19.82 -34.63
C GLY A 85 -3.94 -19.69 -35.37
N ALA A 86 -4.00 -19.73 -36.71
CA ALA A 86 -2.83 -19.51 -37.56
C ALA A 86 -2.20 -18.11 -37.42
N ASP A 87 -2.96 -17.15 -36.88
CA ASP A 87 -2.52 -15.78 -36.62
C ASP A 87 -1.88 -15.60 -35.22
N GLY A 88 -1.64 -16.70 -34.51
CA GLY A 88 -1.02 -16.69 -33.18
C GLY A 88 0.39 -16.07 -33.21
N PRO A 89 0.78 -15.31 -32.16
CA PRO A 89 2.09 -14.66 -32.09
C PRO A 89 3.26 -15.63 -32.28
N GLN A 90 4.24 -15.27 -33.11
CA GLN A 90 5.40 -16.13 -33.36
C GLN A 90 6.62 -15.59 -32.64
N PHE A 91 6.97 -16.23 -31.52
CA PHE A 91 8.16 -15.88 -30.74
C PHE A 91 9.33 -16.82 -31.05
N PRO A 92 10.59 -16.34 -30.99
CA PRO A 92 11.76 -17.16 -31.22
C PRO A 92 11.77 -18.42 -30.34
N GLY A 93 12.03 -19.57 -30.96
CA GLY A 93 12.06 -20.87 -30.26
C GLY A 93 10.69 -21.49 -29.99
N GLY A 94 9.60 -20.95 -30.55
CA GLY A 94 8.25 -21.50 -30.35
C GLY A 94 7.69 -21.24 -28.96
N LEU A 95 8.09 -20.12 -28.34
CA LEU A 95 7.65 -19.75 -27.00
C LEU A 95 6.18 -19.32 -27.00
N HIS A 96 5.41 -19.86 -26.06
CA HIS A 96 4.10 -19.36 -25.67
C HIS A 96 4.19 -18.74 -24.28
N TYR A 97 3.28 -17.83 -23.95
CA TYR A 97 3.18 -17.27 -22.61
C TYR A 97 1.76 -16.79 -22.32
N ALA A 98 1.44 -16.66 -21.03
CA ALA A 98 0.25 -15.97 -20.58
C ALA A 98 0.66 -14.64 -19.94
N ASP A 99 -0.12 -13.60 -20.19
CA ASP A 99 0.11 -12.27 -19.63
C ASP A 99 -1.22 -11.61 -19.31
N ASP A 100 -1.24 -10.82 -18.25
CA ASP A 100 -2.43 -10.15 -17.76
C ASP A 100 -2.11 -8.79 -17.16
N LYS A 101 -3.15 -7.98 -16.95
CA LYS A 101 -3.05 -6.71 -16.24
C LYS A 101 -4.12 -6.61 -15.17
N ILE A 102 -3.88 -5.71 -14.22
CA ILE A 102 -4.84 -5.35 -13.19
C ILE A 102 -5.08 -3.83 -13.19
N SER A 103 -6.36 -3.45 -13.12
CA SER A 103 -6.79 -2.08 -12.81
C SER A 103 -7.44 -2.10 -11.43
N ALA A 104 -6.88 -1.35 -10.48
CA ALA A 104 -7.35 -1.36 -9.10
C ALA A 104 -7.08 -0.04 -8.38
N PHE A 105 -7.93 0.28 -7.41
CA PHE A 105 -7.57 1.26 -6.38
C PHE A 105 -6.46 0.68 -5.50
N LEU A 106 -5.43 1.47 -5.19
CA LEU A 106 -4.34 1.06 -4.28
C LEU A 106 -4.86 0.74 -2.86
N GLN A 107 -6.03 1.29 -2.51
CA GLN A 107 -6.75 1.03 -1.26
C GLN A 107 -7.94 0.07 -1.46
N GLY A 108 -7.81 -0.87 -2.40
CA GLY A 108 -8.88 -1.78 -2.83
C GLY A 108 -8.74 -3.22 -2.31
N SER A 109 -7.66 -3.56 -1.60
CA SER A 109 -7.45 -4.88 -1.00
C SER A 109 -6.51 -4.78 0.21
N THR A 110 -5.90 -5.87 0.67
CA THR A 110 -4.84 -5.82 1.68
C THR A 110 -3.77 -4.81 1.29
N GLN A 111 -3.54 -3.80 2.13
CA GLN A 111 -2.87 -2.55 1.73
C GLN A 111 -2.03 -1.97 2.86
N TYR A 112 -1.15 -1.04 2.48
CA TYR A 112 -0.55 -0.05 3.37
C TYR A 112 -1.00 1.33 2.92
N ASP A 113 -1.51 2.12 3.86
CA ASP A 113 -1.78 3.54 3.62
C ASP A 113 -0.53 4.35 3.99
N ALA A 114 -0.01 5.09 3.02
CA ALA A 114 1.10 5.99 3.24
C ALA A 114 0.73 7.11 4.23
N LEU A 115 1.72 7.72 4.88
CA LEU A 115 1.46 8.78 5.86
C LEU A 115 0.92 10.08 5.22
N GLY A 116 1.00 10.21 3.90
CA GLY A 116 0.31 11.24 3.11
C GLY A 116 -1.12 10.89 2.66
N HIS A 117 -1.67 9.71 3.00
CA HIS A 117 -2.98 9.27 2.50
C HIS A 117 -4.16 10.10 3.02
N VAL A 118 -4.12 10.49 4.30
CA VAL A 118 -5.18 11.22 4.99
C VAL A 118 -4.57 12.32 5.84
N TRP A 119 -5.16 13.51 5.81
CA TRP A 119 -4.68 14.66 6.55
C TRP A 119 -5.79 15.67 6.86
N PHE A 120 -5.46 16.68 7.65
CA PHE A 120 -6.30 17.86 7.93
C PHE A 120 -5.40 19.10 8.07
N GLY A 121 -5.99 20.30 8.22
CA GLY A 121 -5.23 21.53 8.50
C GLY A 121 -4.19 21.93 7.43
N GLY A 122 -4.33 21.42 6.20
CA GLY A 122 -3.40 21.73 5.10
C GLY A 122 -1.99 21.12 5.24
N LYS A 123 -1.80 20.16 6.16
CA LYS A 123 -0.50 19.55 6.44
C LYS A 123 -0.59 18.03 6.49
N ILE A 124 0.32 17.35 5.80
CA ILE A 124 0.49 15.88 5.92
C ILE A 124 1.55 15.56 6.99
N TRP A 125 1.97 14.29 7.07
CA TRP A 125 3.04 13.84 7.96
C TRP A 125 4.23 14.80 8.01
N ASN A 126 4.81 14.92 9.21
CA ASN A 126 5.95 15.78 9.51
C ASN A 126 5.77 17.28 9.20
N GLY A 127 4.53 17.75 8.99
CA GLY A 127 4.24 19.15 8.70
C GLY A 127 4.53 19.56 7.26
N TYR A 128 4.75 18.59 6.36
CA TYR A 128 4.82 18.89 4.93
C TYR A 128 3.50 19.51 4.45
N ASP A 129 3.61 20.43 3.50
CA ASP A 129 2.45 21.06 2.87
C ASP A 129 1.60 20.00 2.14
N ALA A 130 0.29 19.98 2.38
CA ALA A 130 -0.63 19.06 1.72
C ALA A 130 -0.67 19.23 0.19
N ARG A 131 -0.19 20.34 -0.35
CA ARG A 131 -0.05 20.54 -1.79
C ARG A 131 0.97 19.59 -2.44
N THR A 132 1.84 18.96 -1.66
CA THR A 132 2.73 17.87 -2.11
C THR A 132 1.98 16.60 -2.54
N THR A 133 0.64 16.59 -2.42
CA THR A 133 -0.23 15.50 -2.87
C THR A 133 -0.83 15.72 -4.27
N ILE A 134 -0.55 16.84 -4.93
CA ILE A 134 -1.10 17.18 -6.26
C ILE A 134 -0.41 16.34 -7.34
N GLY A 135 -1.16 15.45 -7.99
CA GLY A 135 -0.66 14.58 -9.07
C GLY A 135 0.09 13.33 -8.59
N GLY A 136 0.26 13.18 -7.27
CA GLY A 136 1.02 12.11 -6.63
C GLY A 136 1.47 12.55 -5.23
N LEU A 137 2.00 11.63 -4.43
CA LEU A 137 2.60 11.97 -3.14
C LEU A 137 4.10 12.23 -3.33
N ASP A 138 4.50 13.49 -3.42
CA ASP A 138 5.93 13.88 -3.46
C ASP A 138 6.61 13.73 -2.09
N LYS A 139 5.80 13.75 -1.02
CA LYS A 139 6.23 13.58 0.36
C LYS A 139 5.34 12.58 1.09
N ALA A 140 5.96 11.84 2.01
CA ALA A 140 5.30 10.86 2.86
C ALA A 140 4.50 9.82 2.04
N SER A 141 5.05 9.43 0.89
CA SER A 141 4.48 8.44 -0.01
C SER A 141 4.71 7.02 0.50
N VAL A 142 4.23 6.01 -0.24
CA VAL A 142 4.51 4.61 0.09
C VAL A 142 5.94 4.20 -0.27
N GLU A 143 6.62 4.95 -1.14
CA GLU A 143 7.97 4.60 -1.61
C GLU A 143 9.02 4.57 -0.47
N PRO A 144 9.14 5.60 0.40
CA PRO A 144 10.04 5.53 1.54
C PRO A 144 9.75 4.35 2.48
N ILE A 145 8.48 3.99 2.66
CA ILE A 145 8.07 2.82 3.44
C ILE A 145 8.56 1.54 2.76
N ALA A 146 8.39 1.42 1.44
CA ALA A 146 8.81 0.27 0.66
C ALA A 146 10.34 0.10 0.62
N GLN A 147 11.09 1.20 0.44
CA GLN A 147 12.55 1.20 0.45
C GLN A 147 13.12 0.79 1.81
N ARG A 148 12.45 1.16 2.90
CA ARG A 148 12.83 0.76 4.26
C ARG A 148 12.43 -0.68 4.59
N GLY A 149 11.25 -1.11 4.12
CA GLY A 149 10.63 -2.37 4.48
C GLY A 149 9.92 -2.32 5.85
N VAL A 150 8.89 -3.16 6.00
CA VAL A 150 8.13 -3.32 7.25
C VAL A 150 8.40 -4.71 7.80
N VAL A 151 9.41 -4.83 8.67
CA VAL A 151 9.82 -6.11 9.24
C VAL A 151 10.03 -5.96 10.73
N GLY A 152 9.47 -6.89 11.51
CA GLY A 152 9.56 -6.88 12.96
C GLY A 152 8.66 -7.94 13.57
N ARG A 153 8.34 -7.77 14.85
CA ARG A 153 7.37 -8.61 15.55
C ARG A 153 5.94 -8.14 15.26
N GLY A 154 5.13 -9.00 14.64
CA GLY A 154 3.67 -8.85 14.59
C GLY A 154 3.02 -9.46 15.84
N VAL A 155 1.95 -8.84 16.32
CA VAL A 155 1.11 -9.32 17.43
C VAL A 155 -0.35 -9.24 17.01
#